data_AF-A0A2D5MUY2-F1
#
_entry.id   AF-A0A2D5MUY2-F1
#
_cell.length_a   1.000
_cell.length_b   1.000
_cell.length_c   1.000
_cell.angle_alpha   90.00
_cell.angle_beta   90.00
_cell.angle_gamma   90.00
#
_symmetry.space_group_name_H-M   'P 1'
#
loop_
_entity.id
_entity.type
_entity.pdbx_description
1 polymer ?
#
loop_
_entity_poly.entity_id
_entity_poly.type
_entity_poly.pdbx_seq_one_letter_code
_entity_poly.pdbx_strand_id
1 'polypeptide(L)'
;MNALFFYFTTLNIMRKKRHLAGVITEEQAKQITGDINKEQDSDSQSVDSLSGGAITEEQAKEIAEAMPNDILKTYVLPAIRYPLTDNVIHRALVSYLSPNPRLKNSVLQRFGYIENWDVSRVTDMNYLFFGEESFNQSLNNWDVSNVENMDGMFHGAISFNQPLNSWNVSKVTNMENMFFRALDFNQPLNSWN
;
A
#
# COMPACT_ATOMS: atom_id res chain seq x y z
N MET A 1 -14.73 3.01 14.75
CA MET A 1 -14.90 3.97 13.65
C MET A 1 -15.37 3.16 12.44
N ASN A 2 -16.61 3.36 12.01
CA ASN A 2 -17.41 2.35 11.31
C ASN A 2 -17.11 2.35 9.79
N ALA A 3 -16.90 1.17 9.16
CA ALA A 3 -16.66 1.06 7.72
C ALA A 3 -17.84 1.58 6.88
N LEU A 4 -19.06 1.48 7.43
CA LEU A 4 -20.28 2.11 6.92
C LEU A 4 -20.16 3.64 6.83
N PHE A 5 -19.44 4.30 7.74
CA PHE A 5 -19.22 5.74 7.66
C PHE A 5 -18.39 6.10 6.44
N PHE A 6 -17.35 5.31 6.11
CA PHE A 6 -16.56 5.53 4.90
C PHE A 6 -17.38 5.28 3.63
N TYR A 7 -18.19 4.21 3.60
CA TYR A 7 -19.06 3.88 2.47
C TYR A 7 -20.11 4.96 2.20
N PHE A 8 -20.85 5.41 3.22
CA PHE A 8 -21.85 6.46 3.04
C PHE A 8 -21.22 7.83 2.75
N THR A 9 -20.04 8.13 3.29
CA THR A 9 -19.33 9.38 3.01
C THR A 9 -18.84 9.40 1.56
N THR A 10 -18.29 8.29 1.05
CA THR A 10 -17.89 8.17 -0.36
C THR A 10 -19.09 8.21 -1.30
N LEU A 11 -20.19 7.53 -0.98
CA LEU A 11 -21.42 7.58 -1.79
C LEU A 11 -22.04 9.00 -1.85
N ASN A 12 -22.01 9.75 -0.73
CA ASN A 12 -22.50 11.12 -0.69
C ASN A 12 -21.59 12.11 -1.44
N ILE A 13 -20.28 11.87 -1.46
CA ILE A 13 -19.33 12.64 -2.27
C ILE A 13 -19.57 12.36 -3.77
N MET A 14 -19.87 11.11 -4.15
CA MET A 14 -20.21 10.71 -5.51
C MET A 14 -21.51 11.37 -6.02
N ARG A 15 -22.56 11.43 -5.17
CA ARG A 15 -23.83 12.13 -5.50
C ARG A 15 -23.68 13.63 -5.80
N LYS A 16 -22.66 14.31 -5.23
CA LYS A 16 -22.47 15.76 -5.39
C LYS A 16 -21.72 16.17 -6.67
N LYS A 17 -21.02 15.25 -7.35
CA LYS A 17 -20.28 15.57 -8.60
C LYS A 17 -21.12 15.17 -9.82
N ARG A 18 -21.88 16.12 -10.36
CA ARG A 18 -22.74 15.99 -11.57
C ARG A 18 -22.03 15.61 -12.88
N HIS A 19 -20.74 15.27 -12.86
CA HIS A 19 -19.95 15.01 -14.08
C HIS A 19 -19.54 13.54 -14.27
N LEU A 20 -20.00 12.61 -13.42
CA LEU A 20 -19.59 11.19 -13.48
C LEU A 20 -20.76 10.20 -13.55
N ALA A 21 -21.98 10.66 -13.87
CA ALA A 21 -23.20 9.85 -13.95
C ALA A 21 -23.23 8.78 -15.07
N GLY A 22 -22.10 8.49 -15.73
CA GLY A 22 -22.05 7.63 -16.92
C GLY A 22 -21.49 6.23 -16.71
N VAL A 23 -20.98 5.87 -15.53
CA VAL A 23 -20.16 4.63 -15.38
C VAL A 23 -20.92 3.45 -14.76
N ILE A 24 -22.08 3.69 -14.15
CA ILE A 24 -22.97 2.61 -13.68
C ILE A 24 -24.38 3.01 -14.08
N THR A 25 -25.00 2.26 -14.98
CA THR A 25 -26.41 2.50 -15.33
C THR A 25 -27.29 2.11 -14.15
N GLU A 26 -28.46 2.75 -14.04
CA GLU A 26 -29.42 2.46 -12.97
C GLU A 26 -29.82 0.97 -12.94
N GLU A 27 -29.78 0.29 -14.10
CA GLU A 27 -29.99 -1.15 -14.20
C GLU A 27 -28.86 -1.97 -13.58
N GLN A 28 -27.60 -1.60 -13.81
CA GLN A 28 -26.45 -2.32 -13.23
C GLN A 28 -26.42 -2.20 -11.70
N ALA A 29 -26.78 -1.04 -11.16
CA ALA A 29 -26.92 -0.86 -9.72
C ALA A 29 -28.09 -1.67 -9.14
N LYS A 30 -29.23 -1.74 -9.85
CA LYS A 30 -30.38 -2.56 -9.44
C LYS A 30 -30.08 -4.06 -9.49
N GLN A 31 -29.29 -4.52 -10.45
CA GLN A 31 -28.92 -5.93 -10.59
C GLN A 31 -28.01 -6.38 -9.45
N ILE A 32 -26.98 -5.59 -9.12
CA ILE A 32 -26.09 -5.84 -7.98
C ILE A 32 -26.90 -5.88 -6.67
N THR A 33 -27.86 -4.97 -6.50
CA THR A 33 -28.70 -4.94 -5.29
C THR A 33 -29.71 -6.10 -5.25
N GLY A 34 -30.20 -6.54 -6.41
CA GLY A 34 -31.15 -7.63 -6.54
C GLY A 34 -30.55 -9.01 -6.29
N ASP A 35 -29.30 -9.23 -6.71
CA ASP A 35 -28.59 -10.49 -6.47
C ASP A 35 -28.24 -10.66 -4.98
N ILE A 36 -27.92 -9.56 -4.28
CA ILE A 36 -27.69 -9.55 -2.82
C ILE A 36 -28.94 -9.92 -2.02
N ASN A 37 -30.13 -9.51 -2.47
CA ASN A 37 -31.39 -9.83 -1.77
C ASN A 37 -31.85 -11.27 -2.03
N LYS A 38 -31.50 -11.87 -3.18
CA LYS A 38 -31.86 -13.26 -3.52
C LYS A 38 -31.06 -14.29 -2.73
N GLU A 39 -29.84 -13.96 -2.32
CA GLU A 39 -29.05 -14.81 -1.41
C GLU A 39 -29.57 -14.79 0.04
N GLN A 40 -30.49 -13.89 0.39
CA GLN A 40 -31.12 -13.86 1.72
C GLN A 40 -32.46 -14.62 1.82
N ASP A 41 -33.03 -15.07 0.71
CA ASP A 41 -34.39 -15.65 0.68
C ASP A 41 -34.44 -17.19 0.79
N SER A 42 -33.31 -17.90 0.87
CA SER A 42 -33.34 -19.38 0.90
C SER A 42 -33.41 -20.03 2.29
N ASP A 43 -33.42 -19.30 3.40
CA ASP A 43 -33.73 -19.88 4.72
C ASP A 43 -34.38 -18.84 5.67
N SER A 44 -35.72 -18.82 5.66
CA SER A 44 -36.72 -18.28 6.61
C SER A 44 -36.27 -17.33 7.76
N GLN A 45 -36.82 -16.11 7.83
CA GLN A 45 -38.03 -15.75 8.63
C GLN A 45 -38.29 -14.23 8.68
N SER A 46 -39.57 -13.87 8.52
CA SER A 46 -40.29 -12.63 8.88
C SER A 46 -39.65 -11.27 8.57
N VAL A 47 -40.26 -10.61 7.58
CA VAL A 47 -40.06 -9.22 7.16
C VAL A 47 -40.64 -8.27 8.21
N ASP A 48 -39.94 -8.01 9.32
CA ASP A 48 -40.29 -6.92 10.25
C ASP A 48 -39.10 -6.55 11.16
N SER A 49 -38.17 -5.74 10.62
CA SER A 49 -37.40 -4.70 11.35
C SER A 49 -36.20 -4.24 10.52
N LEU A 50 -36.34 -3.10 9.83
CA LEU A 50 -35.22 -2.31 9.32
C LEU A 50 -34.49 -1.65 10.50
N SER A 51 -33.70 -2.42 11.25
CA SER A 51 -32.55 -1.89 11.99
C SER A 51 -31.32 -2.50 11.36
N GLY A 52 -30.52 -1.68 10.67
CA GLY A 52 -29.34 -2.12 9.94
C GLY A 52 -28.38 -2.87 10.88
N GLY A 53 -28.39 -4.20 10.78
CA GLY A 53 -27.50 -5.07 11.53
C GLY A 53 -26.05 -4.74 11.18
N ALA A 54 -25.22 -4.56 12.20
CA ALA A 54 -23.79 -4.47 12.01
C ALA A 54 -23.30 -5.78 11.37
N ILE A 55 -22.60 -5.67 10.25
CA ILE A 55 -21.93 -6.82 9.64
C ILE A 55 -20.91 -7.39 10.62
N THR A 56 -20.81 -8.71 10.68
CA THR A 56 -19.82 -9.40 11.52
C THR A 56 -18.42 -9.19 10.97
N GLU A 57 -17.40 -9.44 11.79
CA GLU A 57 -15.99 -9.30 11.38
C GLU A 57 -15.63 -10.27 10.23
N GLU A 58 -16.26 -11.44 10.20
CA GLU A 58 -16.12 -12.42 9.12
C GLU A 58 -16.77 -11.92 7.82
N GLN A 59 -17.95 -11.29 7.89
CA GLN A 59 -18.58 -10.66 6.73
C GLN A 59 -17.78 -9.47 6.21
N ALA A 60 -17.16 -8.69 7.11
CA ALA A 60 -16.28 -7.60 6.70
C ALA A 60 -15.00 -8.11 6.00
N LYS A 61 -14.50 -9.27 6.42
CA LYS A 61 -13.34 -9.94 5.83
C LYS A 61 -13.67 -10.56 4.47
N GLU A 62 -14.81 -11.26 4.34
CA GLU A 62 -15.30 -11.75 3.05
C GLU A 62 -15.55 -10.61 2.06
N ILE A 63 -16.11 -9.48 2.50
CA ILE A 63 -16.27 -8.29 1.64
C ILE A 63 -14.91 -7.76 1.18
N ALA A 64 -13.91 -7.70 2.07
CA ALA A 64 -12.58 -7.24 1.71
C ALA A 64 -11.84 -8.20 0.75
N GLU A 65 -12.07 -9.50 0.89
CA GLU A 65 -11.49 -10.56 0.04
C GLU A 65 -12.23 -10.71 -1.30
N ALA A 66 -13.54 -10.42 -1.34
CA ALA A 66 -14.38 -10.46 -2.53
C ALA A 66 -14.31 -9.17 -3.36
N MET A 67 -13.71 -8.09 -2.85
CA MET A 67 -13.43 -6.91 -3.66
C MET A 67 -12.40 -7.25 -4.75
N PRO A 68 -12.75 -7.17 -6.04
CA PRO A 68 -11.79 -7.38 -7.11
C PRO A 68 -10.64 -6.38 -6.95
N ASN A 69 -9.39 -6.86 -7.02
CA ASN A 69 -8.18 -6.01 -6.95
C ASN A 69 -8.26 -4.77 -7.87
N ASP A 70 -9.04 -4.90 -8.93
CA ASP A 70 -9.29 -3.92 -9.97
C ASP A 70 -10.14 -2.75 -9.47
N ILE A 71 -11.08 -2.99 -8.55
CA ILE A 71 -11.91 -1.95 -7.91
C ILE A 71 -11.08 -1.17 -6.88
N LEU A 72 -10.18 -1.82 -6.13
CA LEU A 72 -9.22 -1.12 -5.27
C LEU A 72 -8.28 -0.23 -6.11
N LYS A 73 -7.78 -0.73 -7.24
CA LYS A 73 -6.93 0.05 -8.17
C LYS A 73 -7.67 1.21 -8.84
N THR A 74 -8.97 1.06 -9.13
CA THR A 74 -9.76 2.05 -9.88
C THR A 74 -10.35 3.14 -8.97
N TYR A 75 -10.66 2.85 -7.71
CA TYR A 75 -11.37 3.77 -6.81
C TYR A 75 -10.51 4.32 -5.66
N VAL A 76 -9.36 3.73 -5.33
CA VAL A 76 -8.38 4.29 -4.37
C VAL A 76 -7.49 5.31 -5.08
N LEU A 77 -8.12 6.32 -5.70
CA LEU A 77 -7.55 7.49 -6.37
C LEU A 77 -6.61 7.19 -7.56
N PRO A 78 -6.54 8.06 -8.60
CA PRO A 78 -5.22 8.40 -9.12
C PRO A 78 -4.50 9.07 -7.95
N ALA A 79 -3.91 8.27 -7.06
CA ALA A 79 -3.14 8.78 -5.96
C ALA A 79 -2.08 9.66 -6.60
N ILE A 80 -2.15 10.96 -6.35
CA ILE A 80 -0.96 11.80 -6.41
C ILE A 80 -0.05 11.12 -5.38
N ARG A 81 0.80 10.19 -5.84
CA ARG A 81 1.78 9.54 -4.97
C ARG A 81 2.72 10.65 -4.59
N TYR A 82 2.54 11.14 -3.37
CA TYR A 82 3.41 12.18 -2.86
C TYR A 82 4.79 11.56 -2.71
N PRO A 83 5.83 12.14 -3.33
CA PRO A 83 7.17 11.66 -3.12
C PRO A 83 7.48 11.65 -1.63
N LEU A 84 8.08 10.56 -1.16
CA LEU A 84 8.61 10.46 0.18
C LEU A 84 9.72 11.49 0.36
N THR A 85 9.88 11.95 1.59
CA THR A 85 10.96 12.86 2.01
C THR A 85 11.66 12.22 3.22
N ASP A 86 12.81 12.74 3.62
CA ASP A 86 13.63 12.19 4.72
C ASP A 86 12.81 11.94 5.99
N ASN A 87 11.97 12.91 6.37
CA ASN A 87 11.12 12.82 7.56
C ASN A 87 9.94 11.83 7.45
N VAL A 88 9.77 11.19 6.29
CA VAL A 88 8.60 10.35 5.97
C VAL A 88 8.99 8.92 5.65
N ILE A 89 10.15 8.69 5.05
CA ILE A 89 10.52 7.36 4.55
C ILE A 89 10.65 6.33 5.69
N HIS A 90 11.31 6.66 6.79
CA HIS A 90 11.44 5.74 7.94
C HIS A 90 10.09 5.36 8.54
N ARG A 91 9.21 6.34 8.80
CA ARG A 91 7.88 6.06 9.37
C ARG A 91 6.99 5.28 8.40
N ALA A 92 7.15 5.50 7.10
CA ALA A 92 6.45 4.74 6.06
C ALA A 92 6.92 3.28 6.08
N LEU A 93 8.24 3.05 6.17
CA LEU A 93 8.80 1.70 6.28
C LEU A 93 8.35 0.97 7.53
N VAL A 94 8.48 1.58 8.71
CA VAL A 94 8.02 0.98 9.98
C VAL A 94 6.55 0.59 9.89
N SER A 95 5.72 1.43 9.29
CA SER A 95 4.29 1.14 9.12
C SER A 95 4.03 0.06 8.07
N TYR A 96 4.85 -0.01 7.01
CA TYR A 96 4.76 -1.01 5.94
C TYR A 96 5.12 -2.42 6.41
N LEU A 97 6.20 -2.53 7.20
CA LEU A 97 6.69 -3.78 7.77
C LEU A 97 5.96 -4.18 9.06
N SER A 98 5.11 -3.29 9.58
CA SER A 98 4.35 -3.57 10.80
C SER A 98 3.45 -4.80 10.66
N PRO A 99 3.39 -5.68 11.68
CA PRO A 99 2.40 -6.74 11.73
C PRO A 99 0.97 -6.20 11.93
N ASN A 100 0.81 -4.92 12.28
CA ASN A 100 -0.51 -4.29 12.44
C ASN A 100 -1.13 -3.98 11.07
N PRO A 101 -2.24 -4.64 10.69
CA PRO A 101 -2.85 -4.46 9.37
C PRO A 101 -3.33 -3.02 9.13
N ARG A 102 -3.71 -2.29 10.17
CA ARG A 102 -4.16 -0.89 10.04
C ARG A 102 -3.02 0.03 9.63
N LEU A 103 -1.84 -0.16 10.21
CA LEU A 103 -0.66 0.64 9.86
C LEU A 103 -0.20 0.30 8.44
N LYS A 104 -0.10 -0.99 8.11
CA LYS A 104 0.27 -1.44 6.77
C LYS A 104 -0.70 -0.93 5.70
N ASN A 105 -2.01 -1.08 5.92
CA ASN A 105 -3.03 -0.59 4.99
C ASN A 105 -2.98 0.93 4.82
N SER A 106 -2.65 1.69 5.86
CA SER A 106 -2.51 3.16 5.75
C SER A 106 -1.38 3.57 4.80
N VAL A 107 -0.28 2.83 4.78
CA VAL A 107 0.85 3.06 3.86
C VAL A 107 0.50 2.58 2.46
N LEU A 108 -0.10 1.40 2.32
CA LEU A 108 -0.52 0.87 1.03
C LEU A 108 -1.50 1.81 0.32
N GLN A 109 -2.47 2.40 1.04
CA GLN A 109 -3.40 3.37 0.47
C GLN A 109 -2.72 4.68 0.06
N ARG A 110 -1.63 5.07 0.72
CA ARG A 110 -0.98 6.38 0.53
C ARG A 110 0.16 6.35 -0.48
N PHE A 111 1.01 5.33 -0.41
CA PHE A 111 2.25 5.21 -1.17
C PHE A 111 2.25 3.96 -2.08
N GLY A 112 1.35 3.01 -1.83
CA GLY A 112 1.35 1.71 -2.49
C GLY A 112 2.37 0.76 -1.89
N TYR A 113 2.65 -0.31 -2.62
CA TYR A 113 3.70 -1.26 -2.30
C TYR A 113 5.09 -0.65 -2.45
N ILE A 114 6.05 -1.17 -1.68
CA ILE A 114 7.37 -0.57 -1.49
C ILE A 114 8.17 -0.47 -2.79
N GLU A 115 8.02 -1.41 -3.72
CA GLU A 115 8.69 -1.41 -5.02
C GLU A 115 8.25 -0.24 -5.93
N ASN A 116 7.16 0.45 -5.57
CA ASN A 116 6.59 1.58 -6.33
C ASN A 116 6.63 2.89 -5.54
N TRP A 117 7.37 2.95 -4.43
CA TRP A 117 7.52 4.19 -3.69
C TRP A 117 8.32 5.22 -4.49
N ASP A 118 7.77 6.42 -4.61
CA ASP A 118 8.49 7.56 -5.14
C ASP A 118 9.41 8.11 -4.04
N VAL A 119 10.70 7.79 -4.14
CA VAL A 119 11.75 8.25 -3.22
C VAL A 119 12.61 9.35 -3.82
N SER A 120 12.21 9.94 -4.95
CA SER A 120 13.00 10.92 -5.71
C SER A 120 13.33 12.21 -4.95
N ARG A 121 12.66 12.46 -3.81
CA ARG A 121 12.89 13.63 -2.93
C ARG A 121 13.61 13.29 -1.62
N VAL A 122 14.07 12.04 -1.46
CA VAL A 122 14.82 11.60 -0.29
C VAL A 122 16.32 11.86 -0.53
N THR A 123 16.96 12.47 0.44
CA THR A 123 18.42 12.73 0.48
C THR A 123 19.13 11.88 1.52
N ASP A 124 18.44 11.42 2.57
CA ASP A 124 19.00 10.58 3.63
C ASP A 124 18.24 9.24 3.74
N MET A 125 18.95 8.14 3.53
CA MET A 125 18.47 6.76 3.68
C MET A 125 19.27 5.98 4.73
N ASN A 126 19.96 6.67 5.65
CA ASN A 126 20.74 6.02 6.68
C ASN A 126 19.91 5.02 7.49
N TYR A 127 20.46 3.82 7.72
CA TYR A 127 19.83 2.78 8.52
C TYR A 127 18.39 2.42 8.13
N LEU A 128 17.96 2.70 6.89
CA LEU A 128 16.55 2.55 6.51
C LEU A 128 16.03 1.13 6.74
N PHE A 129 16.79 0.11 6.37
CA PHE A 129 16.47 -1.31 6.60
C PHE A 129 17.36 -1.94 7.68
N PHE A 130 17.84 -1.16 8.65
CA PHE A 130 18.71 -1.66 9.71
C PHE A 130 18.02 -2.75 10.53
N GLY A 131 18.63 -3.94 10.57
CA GLY A 131 18.13 -5.09 11.32
C GLY A 131 16.84 -5.71 10.79
N GLU A 132 16.40 -5.34 9.58
CA GLU A 132 15.24 -5.96 8.93
C GLU A 132 15.61 -7.32 8.33
N GLU A 133 15.87 -8.30 9.19
CA GLU A 133 16.49 -9.59 8.84
C GLU A 133 15.78 -10.33 7.70
N SER A 134 14.45 -10.22 7.64
CA SER A 134 13.61 -10.92 6.65
C SER A 134 13.28 -10.10 5.40
N PHE A 135 13.77 -8.86 5.30
CA PHE A 135 13.45 -7.98 4.17
C PHE A 135 14.16 -8.44 2.89
N ASN A 136 13.39 -8.75 1.84
CA ASN A 136 13.93 -9.17 0.54
C ASN A 136 13.04 -8.73 -0.65
N GLN A 137 12.30 -7.62 -0.50
CA GLN A 137 11.46 -7.07 -1.57
C GLN A 137 12.31 -6.25 -2.55
N SER A 138 11.94 -6.26 -3.84
CA SER A 138 12.70 -5.54 -4.86
C SER A 138 12.60 -4.03 -4.68
N LEU A 139 13.74 -3.35 -4.77
CA LEU A 139 13.89 -1.90 -4.69
C LEU A 139 14.46 -1.30 -5.99
N ASN A 140 14.60 -2.11 -7.04
CA ASN A 140 15.28 -1.75 -8.28
C ASN A 140 14.54 -0.68 -9.11
N ASN A 141 13.35 -0.25 -8.70
CA ASN A 141 12.61 0.85 -9.35
C ASN A 141 12.76 2.18 -8.62
N TRP A 142 13.46 2.22 -7.48
CA TRP A 142 13.67 3.44 -6.73
C TRP A 142 14.63 4.39 -7.46
N ASP A 143 14.20 5.64 -7.64
CA ASP A 143 15.09 6.72 -8.07
C ASP A 143 15.84 7.28 -6.86
N VAL A 144 17.05 6.76 -6.64
CA VAL A 144 17.95 7.19 -5.55
C VAL A 144 18.94 8.28 -5.97
N SER A 145 18.76 8.90 -7.15
CA SER A 145 19.72 9.85 -7.73
C SER A 145 19.92 11.16 -6.93
N ASN A 146 19.06 11.41 -5.94
CA ASN A 146 19.17 12.54 -5.00
C ASN A 146 19.68 12.14 -3.61
N VAL A 147 19.93 10.86 -3.35
CA VAL A 147 20.40 10.39 -2.05
C VAL A 147 21.88 10.75 -1.86
N GLU A 148 22.20 11.31 -0.70
CA GLU A 148 23.55 11.74 -0.31
C GLU A 148 24.13 10.84 0.80
N ASN A 149 23.28 10.19 1.60
CA ASN A 149 23.67 9.33 2.72
C ASN A 149 22.94 7.97 2.67
N MET A 150 23.71 6.88 2.66
CA MET A 150 23.24 5.49 2.73
C MET A 150 23.96 4.68 3.83
N ASP A 151 24.53 5.35 4.84
CA ASP A 151 25.20 4.67 5.96
C ASP A 151 24.30 3.61 6.59
N GLY A 152 24.78 2.38 6.65
CA GLY A 152 24.09 1.25 7.28
C GLY A 152 22.73 0.90 6.69
N MET A 153 22.39 1.35 5.48
CA MET A 153 21.04 1.21 4.92
C MET A 153 20.50 -0.23 4.96
N PHE A 154 21.34 -1.23 4.67
CA PHE A 154 21.00 -2.67 4.74
C PHE A 154 21.81 -3.40 5.82
N HIS A 155 22.33 -2.69 6.82
CA HIS A 155 23.10 -3.32 7.89
C HIS A 155 22.21 -4.32 8.64
N GLY A 156 22.60 -5.59 8.65
CA GLY A 156 21.85 -6.66 9.29
C GLY A 156 20.57 -7.09 8.56
N ALA A 157 20.36 -6.65 7.32
CA ALA A 157 19.28 -7.16 6.46
C ALA A 157 19.68 -8.55 5.90
N ILE A 158 19.66 -9.56 6.77
CA ILE A 158 20.23 -10.90 6.52
C ILE A 158 19.80 -11.49 5.18
N SER A 159 18.49 -11.49 4.90
CA SER A 159 17.92 -12.13 3.71
C SER A 159 17.87 -11.25 2.45
N PHE A 160 18.37 -10.01 2.51
CA PHE A 160 18.28 -9.11 1.37
C PHE A 160 19.24 -9.54 0.26
N ASN A 161 18.71 -9.89 -0.91
CA ASN A 161 19.50 -10.32 -2.08
C ASN A 161 18.84 -9.89 -3.40
N GLN A 162 18.23 -8.70 -3.44
CA GLN A 162 17.59 -8.17 -4.65
C GLN A 162 18.57 -7.31 -5.45
N PRO A 163 18.48 -7.33 -6.79
CA PRO A 163 19.35 -6.51 -7.63
C PRO A 163 19.10 -5.03 -7.40
N LEU A 164 20.19 -4.24 -7.41
CA LEU A 164 20.19 -2.78 -7.25
C LEU A 164 20.91 -2.07 -8.41
N ASN A 165 21.06 -2.76 -9.55
CA ASN A 165 21.91 -2.33 -10.65
C ASN A 165 21.40 -1.08 -11.38
N SER A 166 20.14 -0.70 -11.19
CA SER A 166 19.54 0.52 -11.75
C SER A 166 19.85 1.78 -10.95
N TRP A 167 20.35 1.65 -9.72
CA TRP A 167 20.54 2.77 -8.83
C TRP A 167 21.66 3.67 -9.32
N ASN A 168 21.35 4.96 -9.50
CA ASN A 168 22.35 6.00 -9.69
C ASN A 168 22.80 6.52 -8.32
N VAL A 169 23.99 6.11 -7.89
CA VAL A 169 24.55 6.46 -6.57
C VAL A 169 25.58 7.59 -6.62
N SER A 170 25.70 8.29 -7.75
CA SER A 170 26.76 9.30 -7.97
C SER A 170 26.76 10.50 -7.01
N LYS A 171 25.65 10.73 -6.28
CA LYS A 171 25.56 11.77 -5.23
C LYS A 171 25.84 11.25 -3.82
N VAL A 172 25.90 9.93 -3.63
CA VAL A 172 26.08 9.35 -2.30
C VAL A 172 27.51 9.61 -1.83
N THR A 173 27.63 10.31 -0.71
CA THR A 173 28.92 10.66 -0.08
C THR A 173 29.26 9.74 1.08
N ASN A 174 28.28 9.02 1.63
CA ASN A 174 28.47 8.08 2.72
C ASN A 174 27.75 6.75 2.46
N MET A 175 28.51 5.65 2.43
CA MET A 175 28.03 4.26 2.33
C MET A 175 28.68 3.37 3.41
N GLU A 176 29.14 3.96 4.51
CA GLU A 176 29.69 3.18 5.62
C GLU A 176 28.71 2.08 6.03
N ASN A 177 29.21 0.88 6.33
CA ASN A 177 28.41 -0.25 6.79
C ASN A 177 27.20 -0.65 5.91
N MET A 178 27.07 -0.18 4.67
CA MET A 178 25.83 -0.29 3.87
C MET A 178 25.26 -1.70 3.82
N PHE A 179 26.12 -2.72 3.66
CA PHE A 179 25.76 -4.15 3.63
C PHE A 179 26.42 -4.95 4.77
N PHE A 180 26.87 -4.29 5.84
CA PHE A 180 27.50 -4.99 6.96
C PHE A 180 26.49 -5.97 7.58
N ARG A 181 26.85 -7.26 7.67
CA ARG A 181 25.96 -8.35 8.12
C ARG A 181 24.70 -8.59 7.25
N ALA A 182 24.65 -8.11 6.01
CA ALA A 182 23.67 -8.57 5.01
C ALA A 182 24.15 -9.89 4.39
N LEU A 183 23.91 -11.00 5.09
CA LEU A 183 24.61 -12.27 4.83
C LEU A 183 24.30 -12.89 3.46
N ASP A 184 23.07 -12.72 2.96
CA ASP A 184 22.65 -13.32 1.69
C ASP A 184 22.94 -12.42 0.48
N PHE A 185 23.40 -11.17 0.69
CA PHE A 185 23.58 -10.23 -0.40
C PHE A 185 24.75 -10.64 -1.31
N ASN A 186 24.43 -10.97 -2.56
CA ASN A 186 25.40 -11.40 -3.57
C ASN A 186 25.01 -10.89 -4.97
N GLN A 187 24.62 -9.62 -5.06
CA GLN A 187 24.23 -8.99 -6.32
C GLN A 187 25.37 -8.15 -6.90
N PRO A 188 25.47 -8.06 -8.25
CA PRO A 188 26.48 -7.23 -8.88
C PRO A 188 26.26 -5.74 -8.58
N LEU A 189 27.34 -5.05 -8.22
CA LEU A 189 27.37 -3.59 -7.95
C LEU A 189 28.24 -2.82 -8.95
N ASN A 190 28.69 -3.46 -10.03
CA ASN A 190 29.61 -2.87 -11.00
C ASN A 190 29.02 -1.70 -11.81
N SER A 191 27.72 -1.43 -11.71
CA SER A 191 27.07 -0.26 -12.31
C SER A 191 27.07 0.97 -11.41
N TRP A 192 27.48 0.82 -10.15
CA TRP A 192 27.59 1.93 -9.20
C TRP A 192 28.91 2.67 -9.46
N ASN A 193 28.82 3.95 -9.79
CA ASN A 193 29.92 4.85 -10.11
C ASN A 193 29.70 6.21 -9.47
#